data_AF-A0A0K9Q5V7-F1
#
_entry.id   AF-A0A0K9Q5V7-F1
#
_cell.length_a   1.000
_cell.length_b   1.000
_cell.length_c   1.000
_cell.angle_alpha   90.00
_cell.angle_beta   90.00
_cell.angle_gamma   90.00
#
_symmetry.space_group_name_H-M   'P 1'
#
loop_
_entity.id
_entity.type
_entity.pdbx_description
1 polymer ?
#
loop_
_entity_poly.entity_id
_entity_poly.type
_entity_poly.pdbx_seq_one_letter_code
_entity_poly.pdbx_strand_id
1 'polypeptide(L)'
;MNSAKPNSLPPALFANLQNVLTSRKGTGGGDAEEVSKVPVADSKSNETKSSEEVSSGKPIVLVTNGDGIGAPGLFHLVGALVRDGKYDVHVCAPESDKSFSGHSVSVRETMVASSVEINGSTGFEVTGTTVDCVSLGLSGSLFSWMKPTLVISGIDKGLCCGQHSFYSGVFAGAMEAFLCGVPSLSISLNWKKDESEENNYKEAVDVCLPLINAAIRDIDTGLFPKDCFLNINVPTFPKTNKGIKVTEQSSWRCNLNWQGVSGNRHPSAHYISKHQTHGIQLAQISRDASAAGAARRVSAQRKTVEVESVASAGKSESQDGNVKKYFRLEVVDKEQEETGENLDFRAVELGFVSVTPMAFPCHAESAINSKASDWVTSVFTACEEILQG
;
A
#
# COMPACT_ATOMS: atom_id res chain seq x y z
N MET A 1 19.85 -41.03 17.07
CA MET A 1 20.49 -39.78 17.53
C MET A 1 20.88 -38.96 16.30
N ASN A 2 20.15 -37.89 16.01
CA ASN A 2 20.62 -36.77 15.19
C ASN A 2 19.83 -35.54 15.61
N SER A 3 20.49 -34.69 16.37
CA SER A 3 19.97 -33.45 16.96
C SER A 3 19.84 -32.38 15.88
N ALA A 4 18.62 -31.89 15.66
CA ALA A 4 18.34 -30.75 14.79
C ALA A 4 18.76 -29.45 15.51
N LYS A 5 19.69 -28.71 14.90
CA LYS A 5 20.08 -27.38 15.37
C LYS A 5 18.93 -26.38 15.11
N PRO A 6 18.64 -25.46 16.04
CA PRO A 6 17.65 -24.41 15.80
C PRO A 6 18.17 -23.40 14.77
N ASN A 7 17.28 -22.96 13.88
CA ASN A 7 17.52 -21.91 12.88
C ASN A 7 17.99 -20.63 13.57
N SER A 8 19.31 -20.37 13.53
CA SER A 8 19.90 -19.12 13.98
C SER A 8 19.59 -18.01 12.97
N LEU A 9 19.09 -16.89 13.47
CA LEU A 9 18.90 -15.66 12.69
C LEU A 9 20.21 -15.26 11.98
N PRO A 10 20.13 -14.68 10.75
CA PRO A 10 21.32 -14.19 10.05
C PRO A 10 22.14 -13.22 10.91
N PRO A 11 23.49 -13.29 10.90
CA PRO A 11 24.34 -12.45 11.75
C PRO A 11 24.10 -10.94 11.63
N ALA A 12 23.70 -10.47 10.45
CA ALA A 12 23.37 -9.06 10.19
C ALA A 12 22.09 -8.59 10.94
N LEU A 13 21.09 -9.47 11.10
CA LEU A 13 19.88 -9.18 11.87
C LEU A 13 20.18 -9.07 13.37
N PHE A 14 21.14 -9.87 13.86
CA PHE A 14 21.54 -9.85 15.27
C PHE A 14 22.32 -8.58 15.64
N ALA A 15 23.21 -8.11 14.75
CA ALA A 15 24.00 -6.90 14.95
C ALA A 15 23.12 -5.63 15.00
N ASN A 16 22.08 -5.56 14.17
CA ASN A 16 21.14 -4.44 14.18
C ASN A 16 20.26 -4.42 15.44
N LEU A 17 19.84 -5.59 15.93
CA LEU A 17 19.11 -5.71 17.20
C LEU A 17 19.93 -5.22 18.40
N GLN A 18 21.23 -5.51 18.45
CA GLN A 18 22.10 -5.02 19.52
C GLN A 18 22.24 -3.49 19.50
N ASN A 19 22.32 -2.86 18.33
CA ASN A 19 22.42 -1.40 18.21
C ASN A 19 21.13 -0.68 18.63
N VAL A 20 19.96 -1.30 18.43
CA VAL A 20 18.66 -0.77 18.88
C VAL A 20 18.49 -0.92 20.40
N LEU A 21 19.06 -1.97 20.99
CA LEU A 21 19.01 -2.17 22.44
C LEU A 21 19.99 -1.27 23.20
N THR A 22 21.15 -0.95 22.62
CA THR A 22 22.13 -0.03 23.22
C THR A 22 21.70 1.43 23.13
N SER A 23 21.02 1.85 22.06
CA SER A 23 20.46 3.20 21.95
C SER A 23 19.36 3.49 22.98
N ARG A 24 18.63 2.45 23.42
CA ARG A 24 17.60 2.55 24.48
C ARG A 24 18.19 2.66 25.89
N LYS A 25 19.47 2.35 26.09
CA LYS A 25 20.15 2.36 27.40
C LYS A 25 20.90 3.68 27.68
N GLY A 26 20.87 4.63 26.74
CA GLY A 26 21.62 5.89 26.79
C GLY A 26 20.86 7.11 27.30
N THR A 27 19.57 6.99 27.66
CA THR A 27 18.75 8.12 28.14
C THR A 27 18.06 7.76 29.45
N GLY A 28 18.68 8.12 30.56
CA GLY A 28 18.09 8.02 31.91
C GLY A 28 19.14 8.08 33.01
N GLY A 29 19.51 9.29 33.43
CA GLY A 29 20.27 9.55 34.65
C GLY A 29 19.43 10.35 35.65
N GLY A 30 19.53 9.98 36.93
CA GLY A 30 19.00 10.68 38.14
C GLY A 30 17.48 10.61 38.29
N ASP A 31 16.87 10.27 39.44
CA ASP A 31 17.33 10.30 40.82
C ASP A 31 16.70 9.17 41.64
N ALA A 32 17.45 8.71 42.63
CA ALA A 32 17.02 7.78 43.66
C ALA A 32 16.50 8.58 44.86
N GLU A 33 15.25 8.33 45.26
CA GLU A 33 14.81 8.57 46.63
C GLU A 33 14.15 7.32 47.20
N GLU A 34 14.64 6.96 48.38
CA GLU A 34 14.36 5.79 49.17
C GLU A 34 13.33 6.17 50.24
N VAL A 35 12.14 5.55 50.24
CA VAL A 35 11.25 5.57 51.42
C VAL A 35 10.58 4.20 51.62
N SER A 36 10.45 3.89 52.91
CA SER A 36 10.27 2.64 53.64
C SER A 36 8.98 1.83 53.47
N LYS A 37 9.12 0.52 53.77
CA LYS A 37 8.10 -0.51 54.05
C LYS A 37 7.07 -0.12 55.13
N VAL A 38 5.82 -0.58 54.94
CA VAL A 38 4.98 -1.26 55.97
C VAL A 38 4.02 -2.26 55.27
N PRO A 39 3.79 -3.50 55.77
CA PRO A 39 2.83 -4.45 55.22
C PRO A 39 1.51 -4.49 56.02
N VAL A 40 0.37 -4.70 55.35
CA VAL A 40 -0.89 -5.12 56.00
C VAL A 40 -1.62 -6.13 55.12
N ALA A 41 -2.09 -7.19 55.76
CA ALA A 41 -2.69 -8.40 55.19
C ALA A 41 -4.21 -8.34 55.03
N ASP A 42 -4.69 -9.28 54.21
CA ASP A 42 -6.02 -9.94 54.19
C ASP A 42 -7.30 -9.13 53.97
N SER A 43 -7.97 -9.41 52.84
CA SER A 43 -9.40 -9.76 52.85
C SER A 43 -9.76 -10.62 51.63
N LYS A 44 -10.16 -11.88 51.90
CA LYS A 44 -10.86 -12.74 50.95
C LYS A 44 -12.26 -12.17 50.67
N SER A 45 -12.67 -12.12 49.41
CA SER A 45 -14.09 -12.22 49.04
C SER A 45 -14.23 -13.06 47.78
N ASN A 46 -15.04 -14.11 47.91
CA ASN A 46 -15.50 -14.99 46.83
C ASN A 46 -16.46 -14.20 45.95
N GLU A 47 -16.14 -14.04 44.67
CA GLU A 47 -17.15 -13.87 43.64
C GLU A 47 -16.98 -14.97 42.60
N THR A 48 -17.93 -15.90 42.61
CA THR A 48 -18.19 -16.83 41.52
C THR A 48 -18.77 -16.02 40.36
N LYS A 49 -17.97 -15.81 39.30
CA LYS A 49 -18.46 -15.37 38.00
C LYS A 49 -18.07 -16.38 36.94
N SER A 50 -19.13 -16.94 36.36
CA SER A 50 -19.23 -17.65 35.09
C SER A 50 -17.98 -17.53 34.22
N SER A 51 -17.32 -18.67 34.03
CA SER A 51 -16.39 -18.91 32.93
C SER A 51 -17.13 -18.67 31.62
N GLU A 52 -16.93 -17.49 31.03
CA GLU A 52 -17.08 -17.32 29.59
C GLU A 52 -16.10 -18.31 28.94
N GLU A 53 -16.63 -19.30 28.25
CA GLU A 53 -15.84 -20.14 27.36
C GLU A 53 -15.29 -19.25 26.23
N VAL A 54 -14.10 -18.69 26.46
CA VAL A 54 -13.29 -18.11 25.39
C VAL A 54 -12.94 -19.28 24.47
N SER A 55 -13.62 -19.37 23.33
CA SER A 55 -13.28 -20.34 22.30
C SER A 55 -11.80 -20.16 21.98
N SER A 56 -11.00 -21.19 22.24
CA SER A 56 -9.57 -21.25 21.96
C SER A 56 -9.29 -21.36 20.46
N GLY A 57 -9.84 -20.43 19.68
CA GLY A 57 -9.69 -20.32 18.24
C GLY A 57 -8.37 -19.63 17.87
N LYS A 58 -7.89 -19.89 16.66
CA LYS A 58 -6.74 -19.19 16.11
C LYS A 58 -7.07 -17.69 15.95
N PRO A 59 -6.11 -16.77 16.14
CA PRO A 59 -6.32 -15.35 15.84
C PRO A 59 -6.80 -15.17 14.39
N ILE A 60 -7.82 -14.33 14.21
CA ILE A 60 -8.35 -14.02 12.89
C ILE A 60 -7.47 -12.94 12.24
N VAL A 61 -7.06 -13.17 11.00
CA VAL A 61 -6.34 -12.18 10.18
C VAL A 61 -7.12 -11.91 8.91
N LEU A 62 -7.49 -10.65 8.68
CA LEU A 62 -8.12 -10.22 7.44
C LEU A 62 -7.04 -9.66 6.50
N VAL A 63 -7.05 -10.10 5.24
CA VAL A 63 -6.08 -9.68 4.23
C VAL A 63 -6.79 -8.99 3.06
N THR A 64 -6.22 -7.88 2.59
CA THR A 64 -6.66 -7.13 1.41
C THR A 64 -5.46 -6.65 0.61
N ASN A 65 -5.67 -5.96 -0.51
CA ASN A 65 -4.63 -5.27 -1.28
C ASN A 65 -5.22 -4.18 -2.21
N GLY A 66 -4.37 -3.42 -2.89
CA GLY A 66 -4.76 -2.47 -3.94
C GLY A 66 -4.76 -3.10 -5.33
N ASP A 67 -3.85 -4.04 -5.61
CA ASP A 67 -3.68 -4.64 -6.95
C ASP A 67 -4.83 -5.59 -7.37
N GLY A 68 -5.69 -5.98 -6.42
CA GLY A 68 -6.84 -6.86 -6.63
C GLY A 68 -6.61 -8.33 -6.27
N ILE A 69 -7.70 -9.11 -6.25
CA ILE A 69 -7.78 -10.48 -5.73
C ILE A 69 -6.85 -11.46 -6.45
N GLY A 70 -6.60 -11.23 -7.74
CA GLY A 70 -5.74 -12.06 -8.58
C GLY A 70 -4.25 -11.70 -8.51
N ALA A 71 -3.85 -10.74 -7.68
CA ALA A 71 -2.48 -10.24 -7.66
C ALA A 71 -1.49 -11.26 -7.03
N PRO A 72 -0.27 -11.40 -7.59
CA PRO A 72 0.72 -12.35 -7.09
C PRO A 72 1.17 -12.05 -5.65
N GLY A 73 1.26 -10.77 -5.28
CA GLY A 73 1.65 -10.36 -3.93
C GLY A 73 0.63 -10.79 -2.87
N LEU A 74 -0.66 -10.62 -3.12
CA LEU A 74 -1.74 -11.11 -2.26
C LEU A 74 -1.72 -12.63 -2.18
N PHE A 75 -1.61 -13.32 -3.32
CA PHE A 75 -1.55 -14.78 -3.37
C PHE A 75 -0.42 -15.35 -2.51
N HIS A 76 0.80 -14.81 -2.64
CA HIS A 76 1.94 -15.26 -1.85
C HIS A 76 1.80 -14.95 -0.35
N LEU A 77 1.23 -13.79 0.00
CA LEU A 77 1.00 -13.42 1.39
C LEU A 77 0.01 -14.38 2.05
N VAL A 78 -1.16 -14.58 1.44
CA VAL A 78 -2.19 -15.48 1.95
C VAL A 78 -1.65 -16.91 2.08
N GLY A 79 -0.99 -17.42 1.04
CA GLY A 79 -0.41 -18.77 1.06
C GLY A 79 0.63 -18.97 2.16
N ALA A 80 1.42 -17.95 2.47
CA ALA A 80 2.39 -18.01 3.57
C ALA A 80 1.72 -18.01 4.95
N LEU A 81 0.70 -17.17 5.15
CA LEU A 81 -0.05 -17.08 6.40
C LEU A 81 -0.82 -18.37 6.70
N VAL A 82 -1.49 -18.93 5.69
CA VAL A 82 -2.20 -20.22 5.81
C VAL A 82 -1.21 -21.34 6.13
N ARG A 83 -0.07 -21.39 5.43
CA ARG A 83 0.97 -22.41 5.67
C ARG A 83 1.62 -22.30 7.05
N ASP A 84 1.73 -21.11 7.63
CA ASP A 84 2.21 -20.94 9.01
C ASP A 84 1.24 -21.60 10.01
N GLY A 85 -0.04 -21.69 9.67
CA GLY A 85 -1.03 -22.50 10.38
C GLY A 85 -1.43 -21.96 11.77
N LYS A 86 -0.91 -20.78 12.16
CA LYS A 86 -1.17 -20.13 13.44
C LYS A 86 -2.46 -19.30 13.45
N TYR A 87 -2.94 -18.90 12.28
CA TYR A 87 -4.03 -17.93 12.11
C TYR A 87 -5.19 -18.54 11.35
N ASP A 88 -6.37 -17.97 11.55
CA ASP A 88 -7.50 -18.15 10.64
C ASP A 88 -7.51 -16.96 9.66
N VAL A 89 -7.20 -17.24 8.39
CA VAL A 89 -6.95 -16.22 7.38
C VAL A 89 -8.20 -16.03 6.54
N HIS A 90 -8.65 -14.78 6.41
CA HIS A 90 -9.79 -14.39 5.58
C HIS A 90 -9.35 -13.32 4.60
N VAL A 91 -9.93 -13.28 3.39
CA VAL A 91 -9.53 -12.34 2.34
C VAL A 91 -10.73 -11.52 1.88
N CYS A 92 -10.56 -10.20 1.75
CA CYS A 92 -11.54 -9.34 1.09
C CYS A 92 -10.77 -8.32 0.26
N ALA A 93 -10.80 -8.44 -1.06
CA ALA A 93 -9.98 -7.61 -1.94
C ALA A 93 -10.73 -7.19 -3.22
N PRO A 94 -10.30 -6.11 -3.89
CA PRO A 94 -10.93 -5.66 -5.12
C PRO A 94 -10.88 -6.72 -6.23
N GLU A 95 -11.89 -6.76 -7.11
CA GLU A 95 -11.87 -7.65 -8.28
C GLU A 95 -10.81 -7.27 -9.33
N SER A 96 -10.39 -6.00 -9.32
CA SER A 96 -9.45 -5.42 -10.29
C SER A 96 -8.45 -4.50 -9.60
N ASP A 97 -7.43 -4.07 -10.33
CA ASP A 97 -6.47 -3.05 -9.86
C ASP A 97 -7.18 -1.77 -9.39
N LYS A 98 -6.92 -1.39 -8.13
CA LYS A 98 -7.34 -0.17 -7.44
C LYS A 98 -6.14 0.49 -6.75
N SER A 99 -4.91 0.26 -7.21
CA SER A 99 -3.69 0.70 -6.53
C SER A 99 -3.57 2.23 -6.43
N PHE A 100 -4.27 2.97 -7.30
CA PHE A 100 -4.38 4.44 -7.29
C PHE A 100 -5.75 4.97 -6.84
N SER A 101 -6.53 4.22 -6.08
CA SER A 101 -7.84 4.69 -5.60
C SER A 101 -7.77 5.70 -4.46
N GLY A 102 -6.61 5.81 -3.78
CA GLY A 102 -6.50 6.51 -2.50
C GLY A 102 -7.53 6.01 -1.48
N HIS A 103 -7.87 6.87 -0.52
CA HIS A 103 -8.87 6.58 0.52
C HIS A 103 -10.30 6.91 0.06
N SER A 104 -10.73 6.33 -1.07
CA SER A 104 -12.06 6.57 -1.66
C SER A 104 -13.07 5.50 -1.24
N VAL A 105 -14.33 5.94 -1.04
CA VAL A 105 -15.47 5.09 -0.63
C VAL A 105 -16.57 5.17 -1.68
N SER A 106 -17.14 4.04 -2.06
CA SER A 106 -18.19 3.95 -3.08
C SER A 106 -19.59 4.23 -2.49
N VAL A 107 -19.96 5.51 -2.40
CA VAL A 107 -21.21 5.94 -1.78
C VAL A 107 -22.37 5.88 -2.79
N ARG A 108 -23.49 5.25 -2.40
CA ARG A 108 -24.73 5.07 -3.21
C ARG A 108 -24.56 4.21 -4.46
N GLU A 109 -23.45 3.47 -4.57
CA GLU A 109 -23.25 2.47 -5.60
C GLU A 109 -23.59 1.07 -5.05
N THR A 110 -24.13 0.19 -5.89
CA THR A 110 -24.34 -1.21 -5.50
C THR A 110 -23.06 -1.97 -5.77
N MET A 111 -22.51 -2.59 -4.73
CA MET A 111 -21.29 -3.39 -4.82
C MET A 111 -21.62 -4.88 -4.84
N VAL A 112 -20.86 -5.65 -5.61
CA VAL A 112 -20.96 -7.11 -5.66
C VAL A 112 -19.78 -7.69 -4.89
N ALA A 113 -20.06 -8.67 -4.03
CA ALA A 113 -19.05 -9.48 -3.35
C ALA A 113 -19.24 -10.95 -3.76
N SER A 114 -18.26 -11.52 -4.45
CA SER A 114 -18.28 -12.91 -4.92
C SER A 114 -17.34 -13.75 -4.07
N SER A 115 -17.80 -14.91 -3.59
CA SER A 115 -16.96 -15.82 -2.80
C SER A 115 -15.88 -16.46 -3.67
N VAL A 116 -14.67 -16.51 -3.15
CA VAL A 116 -13.49 -17.11 -3.77
C VAL A 116 -12.70 -17.92 -2.74
N GLU A 117 -11.93 -18.90 -3.21
CA GLU A 117 -10.98 -19.65 -2.37
C GLU A 117 -9.55 -19.32 -2.81
N ILE A 118 -8.69 -18.96 -1.84
CA ILE A 118 -7.31 -18.54 -2.12
C ILE A 118 -6.37 -19.30 -1.18
N ASN A 119 -5.56 -20.21 -1.73
CA ASN A 119 -4.65 -21.04 -0.92
C ASN A 119 -5.33 -21.75 0.27
N GLY A 120 -6.59 -22.15 0.13
CA GLY A 120 -7.38 -22.79 1.19
C GLY A 120 -7.97 -21.84 2.23
N SER A 121 -7.87 -20.51 2.05
CA SER A 121 -8.63 -19.53 2.83
C SER A 121 -9.94 -19.14 2.14
N THR A 122 -10.94 -18.76 2.94
CA THR A 122 -12.18 -18.16 2.43
C THR A 122 -11.93 -16.70 2.10
N GLY A 123 -12.36 -16.28 0.92
CA GLY A 123 -12.25 -14.90 0.49
C GLY A 123 -13.47 -14.37 -0.26
N PHE A 124 -13.48 -13.06 -0.43
CA PHE A 124 -14.42 -12.34 -1.29
C PHE A 124 -13.66 -11.41 -2.23
N GLU A 125 -13.98 -11.46 -3.51
CA GLU A 125 -13.63 -10.42 -4.47
C GLU A 125 -14.77 -9.40 -4.54
N VAL A 126 -14.44 -8.10 -4.60
CA VAL A 126 -15.42 -7.02 -4.48
C VAL A 126 -15.23 -5.97 -5.57
N THR A 127 -16.32 -5.48 -6.17
CA THR A 127 -16.29 -4.51 -7.29
C THR A 127 -15.81 -3.10 -6.92
N GLY A 128 -15.63 -2.79 -5.63
CA GLY A 128 -15.29 -1.44 -5.14
C GLY A 128 -13.81 -1.22 -4.87
N THR A 129 -13.52 -0.24 -4.01
CA THR A 129 -12.16 0.18 -3.65
C THR A 129 -11.58 -0.73 -2.56
N THR A 130 -10.28 -0.62 -2.28
CA THR A 130 -9.65 -1.31 -1.15
C THR A 130 -10.29 -0.91 0.18
N VAL A 131 -10.67 0.36 0.35
CA VAL A 131 -11.37 0.85 1.55
C VAL A 131 -12.72 0.15 1.70
N ASP A 132 -13.50 0.08 0.62
CA ASP A 132 -14.79 -0.61 0.65
C ASP A 132 -14.62 -2.09 1.03
N CYS A 133 -13.57 -2.76 0.54
CA CYS A 133 -13.27 -4.16 0.87
C CYS A 133 -13.01 -4.35 2.37
N VAL A 134 -12.18 -3.49 2.96
CA VAL A 134 -11.87 -3.52 4.40
C VAL A 134 -13.12 -3.22 5.22
N SER A 135 -13.81 -2.13 4.90
CA SER A 135 -15.02 -1.70 5.61
C SER A 135 -16.11 -2.78 5.56
N LEU A 136 -16.36 -3.35 4.37
CA LEU A 136 -17.32 -4.44 4.20
C LEU A 136 -16.88 -5.71 4.94
N GLY A 137 -15.59 -6.05 4.91
CA GLY A 137 -15.03 -7.18 5.66
C GLY A 137 -15.18 -7.02 7.18
N LEU A 138 -15.04 -5.80 7.70
CA LEU A 138 -15.20 -5.50 9.12
C LEU A 138 -16.65 -5.30 9.55
N SER A 139 -17.59 -5.12 8.61
CA SER A 139 -19.01 -4.86 8.91
C SER A 139 -19.78 -6.03 9.54
N GLY A 140 -19.21 -7.25 9.51
CA GLY A 140 -19.90 -8.48 9.90
C GLY A 140 -20.89 -9.04 8.86
N SER A 141 -20.95 -8.44 7.66
CA SER A 141 -21.86 -8.88 6.59
C SER A 141 -21.33 -10.08 5.79
N LEU A 142 -20.01 -10.21 5.67
CA LEU A 142 -19.35 -11.27 4.87
C LEU A 142 -18.80 -12.41 5.71
N PHE A 143 -18.39 -12.12 6.94
CA PHE A 143 -17.72 -13.09 7.83
C PHE A 143 -18.46 -13.20 9.16
N SER A 144 -18.48 -14.40 9.74
CA SER A 144 -19.18 -14.68 10.99
C SER A 144 -18.43 -14.24 12.25
N TRP A 145 -17.17 -13.81 12.14
CA TRP A 145 -16.40 -13.29 13.26
C TRP A 145 -16.71 -11.81 13.52
N MET A 146 -16.52 -11.33 14.75
CA MET A 146 -16.84 -9.95 15.14
C MET A 146 -15.74 -8.94 14.79
N LYS A 147 -14.47 -9.28 15.05
CA LYS A 147 -13.33 -8.37 14.82
C LYS A 147 -12.06 -9.20 14.57
N PRO A 148 -11.25 -8.88 13.55
CA PRO A 148 -9.98 -9.56 13.34
C PRO A 148 -8.94 -9.02 14.31
N THR A 149 -7.93 -9.83 14.63
CA THR A 149 -6.79 -9.42 15.45
C THR A 149 -5.92 -8.41 14.69
N LEU A 150 -5.74 -8.63 13.39
CA LEU A 150 -4.92 -7.80 12.52
C LEU A 150 -5.53 -7.73 11.11
N VAL A 151 -5.47 -6.54 10.50
CA VAL A 151 -5.68 -6.38 9.05
C VAL A 151 -4.34 -6.19 8.36
N ILE A 152 -4.09 -6.94 7.28
CA ILE A 152 -2.90 -6.77 6.45
C ILE A 152 -3.34 -6.35 5.06
N SER A 153 -2.88 -5.18 4.63
CA SER A 153 -3.07 -4.67 3.28
C SER A 153 -1.77 -4.88 2.50
N GLY A 154 -1.78 -5.71 1.46
CA GLY A 154 -0.62 -5.98 0.59
C GLY A 154 -0.49 -7.44 0.16
N ILE A 155 0.64 -7.88 -0.41
CA ILE A 155 1.79 -7.05 -0.82
C ILE A 155 1.48 -6.40 -2.16
N ASP A 156 1.44 -5.07 -2.20
CA ASP A 156 1.20 -4.32 -3.43
C ASP A 156 2.48 -4.08 -4.24
N LYS A 157 2.28 -3.90 -5.54
CA LYS A 157 3.30 -3.54 -6.50
C LYS A 157 3.59 -2.03 -6.47
N GLY A 158 4.81 -1.68 -6.07
CA GLY A 158 5.31 -0.31 -6.10
C GLY A 158 5.65 0.23 -4.72
N LEU A 159 6.24 1.41 -4.67
CA LEU A 159 6.57 2.09 -3.42
C LEU A 159 5.35 2.81 -2.87
N CYS A 160 5.16 2.71 -1.55
CA CYS A 160 4.18 3.48 -0.80
C CYS A 160 4.91 4.31 0.26
N CYS A 161 5.71 5.28 -0.19
CA CYS A 161 6.49 6.17 0.67
C CYS A 161 5.97 7.61 0.61
N GLY A 162 6.28 8.37 1.65
CA GLY A 162 6.08 9.81 1.68
C GLY A 162 4.65 10.26 1.41
N GLN A 163 4.51 11.35 0.66
CA GLN A 163 3.23 11.89 0.21
C GLN A 163 2.58 11.06 -0.90
N HIS A 164 3.33 10.21 -1.62
CA HIS A 164 2.74 9.30 -2.61
C HIS A 164 1.71 8.36 -1.99
N SER A 165 1.92 7.97 -0.73
CA SER A 165 1.04 7.06 0.01
C SER A 165 -0.44 7.50 0.05
N PHE A 166 -0.74 8.80 -0.10
CA PHE A 166 -2.13 9.28 -0.13
C PHE A 166 -2.92 8.82 -1.37
N TYR A 167 -2.25 8.47 -2.46
CA TYR A 167 -2.89 7.91 -3.65
C TYR A 167 -3.03 6.38 -3.59
N SER A 168 -2.35 5.75 -2.64
CA SER A 168 -2.17 4.30 -2.59
C SER A 168 -3.39 3.59 -2.00
N GLY A 169 -3.91 2.59 -2.74
CA GLY A 169 -4.96 1.68 -2.27
C GLY A 169 -4.52 0.82 -1.09
N VAL A 170 -3.29 0.30 -1.09
CA VAL A 170 -2.76 -0.51 0.03
C VAL A 170 -2.67 0.29 1.32
N PHE A 171 -2.22 1.55 1.24
CA PHE A 171 -2.15 2.46 2.39
C PHE A 171 -3.53 2.77 2.93
N ALA A 172 -4.47 3.06 2.01
CA ALA A 172 -5.86 3.32 2.31
C ALA A 172 -6.53 2.13 3.03
N GLY A 173 -6.27 0.88 2.62
CA GLY A 173 -6.80 -0.30 3.29
C GLY A 173 -6.32 -0.44 4.74
N ALA A 174 -5.03 -0.24 5.00
CA ALA A 174 -4.49 -0.28 6.36
C ALA A 174 -5.01 0.88 7.21
N MET A 175 -5.13 2.06 6.63
CA MET A 175 -5.70 3.25 7.26
C MET A 175 -7.15 3.03 7.66
N GLU A 176 -8.00 2.47 6.79
CA GLU A 176 -9.41 2.22 7.09
C GLU A 176 -9.56 1.23 8.26
N ALA A 177 -8.75 0.16 8.28
CA ALA A 177 -8.74 -0.78 9.40
C ALA A 177 -8.36 -0.09 10.72
N PHE A 178 -7.36 0.77 10.67
CA PHE A 178 -6.93 1.57 11.81
C PHE A 178 -8.03 2.52 12.29
N LEU A 179 -8.73 3.21 11.38
CA LEU A 179 -9.88 4.06 11.70
C LEU A 179 -11.05 3.27 12.31
N CYS A 180 -11.21 2.00 11.92
CA CYS A 180 -12.15 1.05 12.54
C CYS A 180 -11.65 0.46 13.88
N GLY A 181 -10.52 0.97 14.41
CA GLY A 181 -9.94 0.53 15.67
C GLY A 181 -9.31 -0.86 15.63
N VAL A 182 -8.93 -1.35 14.45
CA VAL A 182 -8.24 -2.63 14.27
C VAL A 182 -6.75 -2.36 13.98
N PRO A 183 -5.81 -3.03 14.68
CA PRO A 183 -4.40 -2.97 14.31
C PRO A 183 -4.18 -3.36 12.85
N SER A 184 -3.29 -2.65 12.15
CA SER A 184 -3.10 -2.89 10.73
C SER A 184 -1.68 -2.65 10.23
N LEU A 185 -1.35 -3.33 9.12
CA LEU A 185 -0.11 -3.19 8.38
C LEU A 185 -0.42 -2.91 6.90
N SER A 186 0.28 -1.94 6.29
CA SER A 186 0.41 -1.86 4.83
C SER A 186 1.77 -2.39 4.41
N ILE A 187 1.82 -3.20 3.36
CA ILE A 187 3.07 -3.81 2.86
C ILE A 187 3.17 -3.60 1.36
N SER A 188 4.24 -2.97 0.91
CA SER A 188 4.50 -2.70 -0.50
C SER A 188 5.91 -3.16 -0.91
N LEU A 189 6.05 -3.71 -2.10
CA LEU A 189 7.34 -4.08 -2.69
C LEU A 189 7.75 -3.02 -3.71
N ASN A 190 8.97 -2.50 -3.61
CA ASN A 190 9.59 -1.63 -4.62
C ASN A 190 9.88 -2.38 -5.93
N TRP A 191 8.81 -2.80 -6.60
CA TRP A 191 8.83 -3.61 -7.79
C TRP A 191 9.11 -2.73 -9.00
N LYS A 192 10.09 -3.13 -9.80
CA LYS A 192 10.51 -2.40 -11.00
C LYS A 192 10.44 -3.31 -12.23
N LYS A 193 9.90 -2.76 -13.32
CA LYS A 193 9.53 -3.51 -14.55
C LYS A 193 10.64 -4.34 -15.18
N ASP A 194 11.89 -3.91 -15.02
CA ASP A 194 13.04 -4.54 -15.66
C ASP A 194 14.07 -5.10 -14.66
N GLU A 195 13.82 -4.95 -13.35
CA GLU A 195 14.70 -5.45 -12.28
C GLU A 195 14.03 -6.53 -11.42
N SER A 196 12.70 -6.54 -11.34
CA SER A 196 11.95 -7.42 -10.44
C SER A 196 11.29 -8.60 -11.16
N GLU A 197 11.26 -9.72 -10.46
CA GLU A 197 10.63 -10.96 -10.85
C GLU A 197 9.46 -11.29 -9.91
N GLU A 198 8.56 -12.17 -10.34
CA GLU A 198 7.43 -12.61 -9.51
C GLU A 198 7.90 -13.27 -8.19
N ASN A 199 9.03 -13.99 -8.22
CA ASN A 199 9.61 -14.59 -7.01
C ASN A 199 10.00 -13.55 -5.95
N ASN A 200 10.21 -12.28 -6.31
CA ASN A 200 10.47 -11.25 -5.31
C ASN A 200 9.26 -10.97 -4.42
N TYR A 201 8.01 -11.22 -4.86
CA TYR A 201 6.85 -11.15 -3.95
C TYR A 201 6.95 -12.18 -2.84
N LYS A 202 7.30 -13.43 -3.20
CA LYS A 202 7.52 -14.49 -2.21
C LYS A 202 8.64 -14.10 -1.24
N GLU A 203 9.74 -13.56 -1.74
CA GLU A 203 10.85 -13.11 -0.88
C GLU A 203 10.44 -11.95 0.04
N ALA A 204 9.61 -11.01 -0.45
CA ALA A 204 9.07 -9.93 0.35
C ALA A 204 8.18 -10.46 1.49
N VAL A 205 7.32 -11.44 1.21
CA VAL A 205 6.53 -12.13 2.24
C VAL A 205 7.44 -12.81 3.27
N ASP A 206 8.47 -13.53 2.83
CA ASP A 206 9.42 -14.20 3.73
C ASP A 206 10.13 -13.21 4.68
N VAL A 207 10.43 -11.99 4.18
CA VAL A 207 11.02 -10.89 4.98
C VAL A 207 10.01 -10.28 5.95
N CYS A 208 8.72 -10.17 5.58
CA CYS A 208 7.67 -9.57 6.40
C CYS A 208 7.05 -10.52 7.44
N LEU A 209 7.08 -11.84 7.22
CA LEU A 209 6.49 -12.83 8.13
C LEU A 209 6.91 -12.68 9.60
N PRO A 210 8.20 -12.46 9.95
CA PRO A 210 8.60 -12.21 11.34
C PRO A 210 7.94 -10.98 11.95
N LEU A 211 7.74 -9.91 11.16
CA LEU A 211 7.06 -8.68 11.60
C LEU A 211 5.57 -8.93 11.81
N ILE A 212 4.91 -9.63 10.90
CA ILE A 212 3.49 -9.99 11.02
C ILE A 212 3.27 -10.87 12.26
N ASN A 213 4.11 -11.89 12.44
CA ASN A 213 4.04 -12.79 13.58
C ASN A 213 4.30 -12.07 14.92
N ALA A 214 5.22 -11.10 14.91
CA ALA A 214 5.44 -10.24 16.07
C ALA A 214 4.23 -9.35 16.35
N ALA A 215 3.67 -8.69 15.33
CA ALA A 215 2.50 -7.84 15.47
C ALA A 215 1.33 -8.60 16.12
N ILE A 216 0.96 -9.76 15.58
CA ILE A 216 -0.16 -10.56 16.10
C ILE A 216 0.08 -10.99 17.56
N ARG A 217 1.28 -11.46 17.88
CA ARG A 217 1.65 -11.87 19.25
C ARG A 217 1.62 -10.69 20.23
N ASP A 218 2.02 -9.51 19.77
CA ASP A 218 2.34 -8.37 20.64
C ASP A 218 1.17 -7.38 20.80
N ILE A 219 0.08 -7.55 20.04
CA ILE A 219 -1.15 -6.74 20.17
C ILE A 219 -1.77 -6.88 21.57
N ASP A 220 -2.00 -8.11 22.04
CA ASP A 220 -2.66 -8.34 23.34
C ASP A 220 -1.76 -7.98 24.53
N THR A 221 -0.43 -8.05 24.35
CA THR A 221 0.53 -7.65 25.38
C THR A 221 0.76 -6.14 25.43
N GLY A 222 0.22 -5.39 24.46
CA GLY A 222 0.38 -3.94 24.32
C GLY A 222 1.77 -3.51 23.86
N LEU A 223 2.60 -4.44 23.38
CA LEU A 223 3.93 -4.13 22.83
C LEU A 223 3.84 -3.66 21.37
N PHE A 224 2.80 -4.07 20.63
CA PHE A 224 2.52 -3.47 19.32
C PHE A 224 2.17 -1.98 19.49
N PRO A 225 2.72 -1.07 18.66
CA PRO A 225 2.45 0.37 18.75
C PRO A 225 0.95 0.70 18.74
N LYS A 226 0.53 1.56 19.67
CA LYS A 226 -0.84 2.08 19.73
C LYS A 226 -0.96 3.38 18.94
N ASP A 227 -2.19 3.73 18.59
CA ASP A 227 -2.55 4.99 17.93
C ASP A 227 -1.85 5.22 16.58
N CYS A 228 -1.37 4.15 15.95
CA CYS A 228 -0.84 4.16 14.60
C CYS A 228 -1.08 2.82 13.88
N PHE A 229 -0.91 2.83 12.57
CA PHE A 229 -0.68 1.63 11.77
C PHE A 229 0.74 1.63 11.22
N LEU A 230 1.28 0.47 10.83
CA LEU A 230 2.64 0.39 10.30
C LEU A 230 2.64 0.28 8.79
N ASN A 231 3.32 1.22 8.13
CA ASN A 231 3.57 1.18 6.69
C ASN A 231 4.95 0.58 6.42
N ILE A 232 4.99 -0.53 5.69
CA ILE A 232 6.18 -1.33 5.44
C ILE A 232 6.50 -1.29 3.95
N ASN A 233 7.70 -0.84 3.61
CA ASN A 233 8.19 -0.88 2.23
C ASN A 233 9.41 -1.79 2.12
N VAL A 234 9.34 -2.75 1.21
CA VAL A 234 10.38 -3.73 0.95
C VAL A 234 11.20 -3.30 -0.27
N PRO A 235 12.55 -3.33 -0.22
CA PRO A 235 13.38 -2.97 -1.36
C PRO A 235 13.24 -3.95 -2.52
N THR A 236 13.64 -3.52 -3.72
CA THR A 236 13.54 -4.27 -4.99
C THR A 236 14.11 -5.68 -4.91
N PHE A 237 15.14 -5.89 -4.09
CA PHE A 237 15.74 -7.20 -3.82
C PHE A 237 15.56 -7.60 -2.34
N PRO A 238 14.40 -8.17 -1.96
CA PRO A 238 14.09 -8.45 -0.56
C PRO A 238 15.09 -9.41 0.08
N LYS A 239 15.55 -10.42 -0.65
CA LYS A 239 16.48 -11.43 -0.13
C LYS A 239 17.84 -10.87 0.30
N THR A 240 18.31 -9.81 -0.35
CA THR A 240 19.60 -9.17 -0.07
C THR A 240 19.45 -7.85 0.67
N ASN A 241 18.31 -7.63 1.35
CA ASN A 241 18.09 -6.42 2.14
C ASN A 241 19.17 -6.26 3.24
N LYS A 242 19.47 -5.01 3.60
CA LYS A 242 20.50 -4.66 4.60
C LYS A 242 19.99 -4.68 6.04
N GLY A 243 18.71 -5.01 6.24
CA GLY A 243 18.03 -5.00 7.53
C GLY A 243 16.73 -4.19 7.50
N ILE A 244 16.13 -4.05 8.68
CA ILE A 244 14.88 -3.32 8.90
C ILE A 244 15.21 -2.00 9.61
N LYS A 245 14.65 -0.90 9.14
CA LYS A 245 14.84 0.44 9.71
C LYS A 245 13.47 1.05 10.05
N VAL A 246 13.33 1.53 11.29
CA VAL A 246 12.21 2.39 11.66
C VAL A 246 12.46 3.77 11.05
N THR A 247 11.46 4.34 10.39
CA THR A 247 11.61 5.53 9.55
C THR A 247 10.50 6.55 9.82
N GLU A 248 10.74 7.77 9.37
CA GLU A 248 9.77 8.86 9.29
C GLU A 248 9.23 8.98 7.86
N GLN A 249 8.02 9.51 7.71
CA GLN A 249 7.42 9.75 6.40
C GLN A 249 8.18 10.88 5.68
N SER A 250 8.69 10.61 4.49
CA SER A 250 9.28 11.64 3.60
C SER A 250 8.24 12.57 2.99
N SER A 251 8.70 13.64 2.34
CA SER A 251 7.83 14.44 1.45
C SER A 251 7.79 13.91 0.01
N TRP A 252 8.44 12.77 -0.26
CA TRP A 252 8.54 12.16 -1.57
C TRP A 252 7.16 11.89 -2.18
N ARG A 253 7.00 12.26 -3.45
CA ARG A 253 5.83 11.89 -4.25
C ARG A 253 6.19 11.76 -5.72
N CYS A 254 5.57 10.82 -6.41
CA CYS A 254 5.60 10.79 -7.86
C CYS A 254 4.98 12.07 -8.46
N ASN A 255 5.44 12.43 -9.65
CA ASN A 255 4.84 13.53 -10.40
C ASN A 255 3.70 13.04 -11.29
N LEU A 256 2.61 13.79 -11.24
CA LEU A 256 1.42 13.56 -12.04
C LEU A 256 1.58 14.31 -13.38
N ASN A 257 1.83 13.57 -14.47
CA ASN A 257 2.03 14.15 -15.80
C ASN A 257 0.81 13.88 -16.69
N TRP A 258 0.14 14.94 -17.14
CA TRP A 258 -1.03 14.83 -18.02
C TRP A 258 -0.64 14.94 -19.48
N GLN A 259 -0.94 13.91 -20.27
CA GLN A 259 -0.68 13.88 -21.70
C GLN A 259 -1.99 13.98 -22.49
N GLY A 260 -2.02 14.87 -23.50
CA GLY A 260 -3.14 14.94 -24.43
C GLY A 260 -3.18 13.72 -25.35
N VAL A 261 -4.34 13.08 -25.47
CA VAL A 261 -4.54 11.89 -26.33
C VAL A 261 -5.59 12.17 -27.39
N SER A 262 -5.42 11.57 -28.57
CA SER A 262 -6.26 11.83 -29.76
C SER A 262 -7.64 11.17 -29.72
N GLY A 263 -7.93 10.36 -28.70
CA GLY A 263 -9.25 9.75 -28.48
C GLY A 263 -9.28 8.78 -27.30
N ASN A 264 -10.48 8.32 -26.95
CA ASN A 264 -10.71 7.38 -25.84
C ASN A 264 -10.32 5.94 -26.22
N ARG A 265 -9.06 5.70 -26.59
CA ARG A 265 -8.53 4.34 -26.78
C ARG A 265 -7.74 3.94 -25.54
N HIS A 266 -8.35 3.10 -24.72
CA HIS A 266 -7.61 2.29 -23.75
C HIS A 266 -6.79 1.27 -24.57
N PRO A 267 -5.45 1.23 -24.50
CA PRO A 267 -4.76 -0.02 -24.76
C PRO A 267 -5.08 -0.88 -23.54
N SER A 268 -6.02 -1.81 -23.66
CA SER A 268 -6.27 -2.83 -22.65
C SER A 268 -5.05 -3.73 -22.58
N ALA A 269 -4.12 -3.40 -21.67
CA ALA A 269 -3.12 -4.34 -21.22
C ALA A 269 -3.86 -5.40 -20.38
N HIS A 270 -4.29 -6.49 -21.04
CA HIS A 270 -4.46 -7.85 -20.50
C HIS A 270 -5.39 -8.78 -21.30
N TYR A 271 -5.98 -8.37 -22.45
CA TYR A 271 -6.81 -9.28 -23.26
C TYR A 271 -6.14 -9.88 -24.51
N ILE A 272 -4.82 -9.80 -24.66
CA ILE A 272 -4.14 -10.52 -25.76
C ILE A 272 -3.28 -11.64 -25.18
N SER A 273 -3.93 -12.74 -24.82
CA SER A 273 -3.30 -14.05 -24.79
C SER A 273 -3.71 -14.82 -26.06
N LYS A 274 -2.74 -15.54 -26.65
CA LYS A 274 -2.93 -16.79 -27.42
C LYS A 274 -3.37 -16.82 -28.89
N HIS A 275 -3.46 -15.70 -29.63
CA HIS A 275 -3.57 -15.78 -31.11
C HIS A 275 -2.64 -14.81 -31.85
N GLN A 276 -1.32 -14.95 -31.65
CA GLN A 276 -0.38 -14.57 -32.70
C GLN A 276 -0.26 -15.73 -33.70
N THR A 277 -0.76 -15.55 -34.93
CA THR A 277 -0.12 -16.13 -36.13
C THR A 277 -0.66 -15.69 -37.49
N HIS A 278 -1.74 -14.91 -37.61
CA HIS A 278 -2.27 -14.55 -38.95
C HIS A 278 -2.31 -13.04 -39.28
N GLY A 279 -2.51 -12.17 -38.29
CA GLY A 279 -2.66 -10.72 -38.53
C GLY A 279 -1.37 -10.02 -38.99
N ILE A 280 -0.22 -10.39 -38.43
CA ILE A 280 1.09 -9.82 -38.80
C ILE A 280 1.51 -10.28 -40.21
N GLN A 281 1.16 -11.51 -40.59
CA GLN A 281 1.47 -12.08 -41.90
C GLN A 281 0.65 -11.42 -43.02
N LEU A 282 -0.64 -11.12 -42.76
CA LEU A 282 -1.50 -10.37 -43.69
C LEU A 282 -1.06 -8.90 -43.85
N ALA A 283 -0.62 -8.26 -42.76
CA ALA A 283 -0.07 -6.91 -42.82
C ALA A 283 1.23 -6.85 -43.65
N GLN A 284 2.10 -7.87 -43.54
CA GLN A 284 3.31 -7.97 -44.34
C GLN A 284 2.99 -8.16 -45.84
N ILE A 285 2.05 -9.06 -46.16
CA ILE A 285 1.61 -9.30 -47.56
C ILE A 285 0.98 -8.06 -48.18
N SER A 286 0.22 -7.28 -47.41
CA SER A 286 -0.37 -6.02 -47.87
C SER A 286 0.67 -4.92 -48.12
N ARG A 287 1.77 -4.93 -47.36
CA ARG A 287 2.88 -3.99 -47.48
C ARG A 287 3.75 -4.31 -48.70
N ASP A 288 4.01 -5.59 -48.95
CA ASP A 288 4.76 -6.06 -50.12
C ASP A 288 3.97 -5.90 -51.43
N ALA A 289 2.65 -6.08 -51.40
CA ALA A 289 1.77 -5.80 -52.54
C ALA A 289 1.72 -4.29 -52.88
N SER A 290 1.78 -3.42 -51.87
CA SER A 290 1.83 -1.96 -52.05
C SER A 290 3.20 -1.48 -52.55
N ALA A 291 4.29 -2.11 -52.10
CA ALA A 291 5.65 -1.83 -52.58
C ALA A 291 5.85 -2.26 -54.06
N ALA A 292 5.25 -3.38 -54.48
CA ALA A 292 5.28 -3.84 -55.87
C ALA A 292 4.49 -2.92 -56.84
N GLY A 293 3.46 -2.22 -56.35
CA GLY A 293 2.71 -1.22 -57.11
C GLY A 293 3.45 0.12 -57.29
N ALA A 294 4.33 0.47 -56.34
CA ALA A 294 5.06 1.75 -56.33
C ALA A 294 6.35 1.74 -57.18
N ALA A 295 6.86 0.56 -57.57
CA ALA A 295 8.10 0.43 -58.37
C ALA A 295 7.95 0.74 -59.87
N ARG A 296 6.85 1.35 -60.33
CA ARG A 296 6.68 1.84 -61.72
C ARG A 296 6.54 3.35 -61.85
N ARG A 297 7.01 4.15 -60.89
CA ARG A 297 7.22 5.59 -61.13
C ARG A 297 8.57 6.02 -60.59
N VAL A 298 9.46 6.24 -61.55
CA VAL A 298 10.84 6.70 -61.44
C VAL A 298 10.90 8.14 -60.94
N SER A 299 11.88 8.37 -60.05
CA SER A 299 12.66 9.59 -59.78
C SER A 299 11.96 10.93 -59.49
N ALA A 300 12.10 11.39 -58.24
CA ALA A 300 12.51 12.77 -57.96
C ALA A 300 13.10 12.86 -56.55
N GLN A 301 14.37 13.30 -56.44
CA GLN A 301 14.97 13.72 -55.18
C GLN A 301 14.33 15.02 -54.70
N ARG A 302 13.97 15.10 -53.41
CA ARG A 302 14.31 16.24 -52.55
C ARG A 302 14.17 15.90 -51.07
N LYS A 303 15.16 16.34 -50.31
CA LYS A 303 15.26 16.28 -48.85
C LYS A 303 14.37 17.39 -48.29
N THR A 304 13.35 17.06 -47.49
CA THR A 304 12.63 18.03 -46.66
C THR A 304 12.19 17.30 -45.40
N VAL A 305 12.49 17.91 -44.25
CA VAL A 305 12.07 17.45 -42.93
C VAL A 305 10.55 17.64 -42.85
N GLU A 306 9.80 16.55 -42.90
CA GLU A 306 8.36 16.57 -42.68
C GLU A 306 8.06 16.53 -41.19
N VAL A 307 7.59 17.67 -40.68
CA VAL A 307 6.70 17.72 -39.53
C VAL A 307 5.42 17.03 -39.98
N GLU A 308 5.12 15.85 -39.43
CA GLU A 308 3.87 15.15 -39.73
C GLU A 308 2.69 16.02 -39.29
N SER A 309 2.11 16.69 -40.27
CA SER A 309 0.84 17.38 -40.19
C SER A 309 -0.24 16.38 -39.85
N VAL A 310 -0.89 16.59 -38.71
CA VAL A 310 -2.11 15.90 -38.30
C VAL A 310 -3.22 16.21 -39.31
N ALA A 311 -3.40 15.33 -40.30
CA ALA A 311 -4.49 15.38 -41.24
C ALA A 311 -5.27 14.06 -41.24
N SER A 312 -6.47 14.15 -40.66
CA SER A 312 -7.69 13.46 -41.05
C SER A 312 -7.64 11.93 -41.25
N ALA A 313 -8.09 11.20 -40.23
CA ALA A 313 -8.63 9.86 -40.41
C ALA A 313 -9.89 9.64 -39.56
N GLY A 314 -11.02 9.49 -40.24
CA GLY A 314 -12.15 8.66 -39.80
C GLY A 314 -13.20 9.32 -38.91
N LYS A 315 -14.32 9.70 -39.54
CA LYS A 315 -15.60 10.11 -38.93
C LYS A 315 -16.06 9.18 -37.80
N SER A 316 -16.33 9.78 -36.64
CA SER A 316 -17.60 9.57 -35.92
C SER A 316 -18.03 10.94 -35.40
N GLU A 317 -18.95 11.57 -36.11
CA GLU A 317 -19.63 12.79 -35.67
C GLU A 317 -20.42 12.44 -34.41
N SER A 318 -20.02 12.97 -33.27
CA SER A 318 -20.91 13.10 -32.12
C SER A 318 -21.76 14.34 -32.37
N GLN A 319 -23.09 14.19 -32.35
CA GLN A 319 -24.11 15.23 -32.56
C GLN A 319 -24.16 16.29 -31.43
N ASP A 320 -23.03 16.65 -30.85
CA ASP A 320 -22.98 17.66 -29.80
C ASP A 320 -21.81 18.60 -30.11
N GLY A 321 -22.08 19.88 -30.33
CA GLY A 321 -21.09 20.90 -30.76
C GLY A 321 -19.98 21.20 -29.74
N ASN A 322 -19.77 20.31 -28.78
CA ASN A 322 -18.80 20.41 -27.71
C ASN A 322 -17.46 19.83 -28.16
N VAL A 323 -16.43 20.67 -28.15
CA VAL A 323 -15.03 20.26 -28.38
C VAL A 323 -14.54 19.44 -27.19
N LYS A 324 -14.47 18.11 -27.35
CA LYS A 324 -13.92 17.20 -26.33
C LYS A 324 -12.40 17.13 -26.45
N LYS A 325 -11.70 17.28 -25.32
CA LYS A 325 -10.25 17.04 -25.18
C LYS A 325 -10.04 15.84 -24.27
N TYR A 326 -9.17 14.92 -24.67
CA TYR A 326 -8.88 13.72 -23.91
C TYR A 326 -7.47 13.81 -23.33
N PHE A 327 -7.32 13.40 -22.08
CA PHE A 327 -6.05 13.38 -21.39
C PHE A 327 -5.83 12.04 -20.71
N ARG A 328 -4.57 11.65 -20.55
CA ARG A 328 -4.14 10.50 -19.76
C ARG A 328 -3.15 10.96 -18.71
N LEU A 329 -3.32 10.46 -17.50
CA LEU A 329 -2.35 10.64 -16.43
C LEU A 329 -1.29 9.55 -16.54
N GLU A 330 -0.03 9.96 -16.58
CA GLU A 330 1.13 9.09 -16.37
C GLU A 330 1.85 9.51 -15.09
N VAL A 331 2.21 8.52 -14.29
CA VAL A 331 2.96 8.71 -13.06
C VAL A 331 4.44 8.59 -13.41
N VAL A 332 5.21 9.64 -13.15
CA VAL A 332 6.65 9.66 -13.40
C VAL A 332 7.38 9.80 -12.08
N ASP A 333 8.29 8.87 -11.83
CA ASP A 333 9.22 8.96 -10.70
C ASP A 333 10.17 10.12 -10.97
N LYS A 334 10.13 11.16 -10.12
CA LYS A 334 11.25 12.10 -10.02
C LYS A 334 11.94 11.86 -8.70
N GLU A 335 13.26 11.86 -8.76
CA GLU A 335 14.11 11.97 -7.58
C GLU A 335 13.87 13.35 -6.96
N GLN A 336 13.23 13.38 -5.79
CA GLN A 336 13.34 14.52 -4.88
C GLN A 336 14.53 14.24 -3.98
N GLU A 337 15.53 15.12 -4.02
CA GLU A 337 16.67 15.05 -3.11
C GLU A 337 16.23 15.48 -1.71
N GLU A 338 15.72 14.52 -0.94
CA GLU A 338 15.62 14.67 0.51
C GLU A 338 16.86 14.07 1.16
N THR A 339 17.55 14.87 1.97
CA THR A 339 18.83 14.50 2.61
C THR A 339 18.64 13.77 3.94
N GLY A 340 17.39 13.58 4.40
CA GLY A 340 17.11 12.92 5.67
C GLY A 340 17.46 11.43 5.65
N GLU A 341 18.38 11.00 6.51
CA GLU A 341 18.83 9.60 6.55
C GLU A 341 17.77 8.63 7.08
N ASN A 342 16.81 9.10 7.87
CA ASN A 342 15.76 8.30 8.52
C ASN A 342 14.43 8.29 7.76
N LEU A 343 14.42 8.78 6.54
CA LEU A 343 13.23 8.85 5.70
C LEU A 343 12.90 7.49 5.06
N ASP A 344 11.61 7.20 4.96
CA ASP A 344 11.08 5.95 4.42
C ASP A 344 11.57 5.65 2.99
N PHE A 345 11.41 6.59 2.06
CA PHE A 345 11.88 6.48 0.69
C PHE A 345 13.39 6.21 0.63
N ARG A 346 14.17 7.00 1.38
CA ARG A 346 15.63 6.88 1.39
C ARG A 346 16.11 5.55 1.96
N ALA A 347 15.45 5.02 2.98
CA ALA A 347 15.79 3.72 3.54
C ALA A 347 15.62 2.60 2.49
N VAL A 348 14.54 2.64 1.71
CA VAL A 348 14.28 1.64 0.66
C VAL A 348 15.28 1.75 -0.49
N GLU A 349 15.62 2.97 -0.93
CA GLU A 349 16.69 3.19 -1.91
C GLU A 349 18.04 2.62 -1.46
N LEU A 350 18.36 2.78 -0.17
CA LEU A 350 19.58 2.25 0.42
C LEU A 350 19.53 0.72 0.63
N GLY A 351 18.42 0.05 0.33
CA GLY A 351 18.25 -1.39 0.41
C GLY A 351 17.82 -1.90 1.79
N PHE A 352 17.26 -1.05 2.64
CA PHE A 352 16.63 -1.44 3.91
C PHE A 352 15.13 -1.63 3.71
N VAL A 353 14.52 -2.51 4.52
CA VAL A 353 13.07 -2.53 4.70
C VAL A 353 12.71 -1.34 5.58
N SER A 354 11.85 -0.44 5.10
CA SER A 354 11.35 0.65 5.93
C SER A 354 10.12 0.20 6.71
N VAL A 355 10.03 0.64 7.97
CA VAL A 355 8.84 0.53 8.80
C VAL A 355 8.52 1.93 9.31
N THR A 356 7.43 2.50 8.84
CA THR A 356 7.01 3.87 9.15
C THR A 356 5.71 3.81 9.95
N PRO A 357 5.73 4.15 11.26
CA PRO A 357 4.50 4.30 12.03
C PRO A 357 3.70 5.50 11.51
N MET A 358 2.46 5.26 11.09
CA MET A 358 1.54 6.25 10.54
C MET A 358 0.44 6.53 11.54
N ALA A 359 0.40 7.75 12.06
CA ALA A 359 -0.63 8.24 12.97
C ALA A 359 -1.28 9.49 12.40
N PHE A 360 -2.52 9.78 12.79
CA PHE A 360 -3.11 11.08 12.54
C PHE A 360 -2.62 12.06 13.61
N PRO A 361 -2.04 13.20 13.23
CA PRO A 361 -1.52 14.15 14.20
C PRO A 361 -2.68 14.88 14.89
N CYS A 362 -3.13 14.35 16.03
CA CYS A 362 -3.93 15.14 16.98
C CYS A 362 -3.06 16.17 17.73
N HIS A 363 -1.73 16.00 17.71
CA HIS A 363 -0.79 16.78 18.55
C HIS A 363 -0.09 17.95 17.85
N ALA A 364 -0.07 18.01 16.51
CA ALA A 364 0.49 19.16 15.77
C ALA A 364 -0.47 20.38 15.75
N GLU A 365 -1.66 20.22 16.32
CA GLU A 365 -2.73 21.22 16.35
C GLU A 365 -2.33 22.52 17.03
N SER A 366 -1.56 22.51 18.12
CA SER A 366 -1.40 23.71 18.96
C SER A 366 -0.77 24.91 18.21
N ALA A 367 0.33 24.68 17.49
CA ALA A 367 1.00 25.75 16.73
C ALA A 367 0.23 26.17 15.48
N ILE A 368 -0.44 25.23 14.82
CA ILE A 368 -1.26 25.50 13.63
C ILE A 368 -2.52 26.28 14.04
N ASN A 369 -3.19 25.85 15.10
CA ASN A 369 -4.38 26.49 15.65
C ASN A 369 -4.08 27.89 16.15
N SER A 370 -2.93 28.11 16.82
CA SER A 370 -2.53 29.46 17.23
C SER A 370 -2.35 30.36 16.02
N LYS A 371 -1.58 29.94 15.00
CA LYS A 371 -1.38 30.75 13.79
C LYS A 371 -2.68 31.00 13.02
N ALA A 372 -3.55 30.00 12.95
CA ALA A 372 -4.85 30.13 12.31
C ALA A 372 -5.74 31.11 13.08
N SER A 373 -5.77 31.02 14.41
CA SER A 373 -6.51 31.94 15.29
C SER A 373 -6.02 33.38 15.17
N ASP A 374 -4.70 33.57 15.17
CA ASP A 374 -4.08 34.88 14.97
C ASP A 374 -4.45 35.47 13.61
N TRP A 375 -4.39 34.65 12.55
CA TRP A 375 -4.79 35.05 11.20
C TRP A 375 -6.27 35.43 11.14
N VAL A 376 -7.18 34.61 11.66
CA VAL A 376 -8.62 34.91 11.69
C VAL A 376 -8.89 36.22 12.44
N THR A 377 -8.24 36.42 13.60
CA THR A 377 -8.38 37.65 14.39
C THR A 377 -7.93 38.87 13.60
N SER A 378 -6.80 38.78 12.88
CA SER A 378 -6.27 39.87 12.06
C SER A 378 -7.19 40.32 10.93
N VAL A 379 -8.02 39.42 10.38
CA VAL A 379 -8.99 39.75 9.33
C VAL A 379 -10.11 40.64 9.87
N PHE A 380 -10.56 40.42 11.11
CA PHE A 380 -11.68 41.17 11.68
C PHE A 380 -11.29 42.52 12.27
N THR A 381 -10.08 42.67 12.83
CA THR A 381 -9.57 43.98 13.24
C THR A 381 -9.39 44.93 12.05
N ALA A 382 -8.94 44.43 10.90
CA ALA A 382 -8.85 45.22 9.67
C ALA A 382 -10.22 45.67 9.13
N CYS A 383 -11.30 44.92 9.38
CA CYS A 383 -12.66 45.29 8.98
C CYS A 383 -13.28 46.37 9.87
N GLU A 384 -12.97 46.40 11.17
CA GLU A 384 -13.44 47.45 12.08
C GLU A 384 -12.81 48.82 11.75
N GLU A 385 -11.55 48.86 11.34
CA GLU A 385 -10.88 50.08 10.88
C GLU A 385 -11.48 50.64 9.58
N ILE A 386 -12.05 49.78 8.72
CA ILE A 386 -12.72 50.18 7.46
C ILE A 386 -14.16 50.67 7.71
N LEU A 387 -14.84 50.18 8.75
CA LEU A 387 -16.21 50.59 9.09
C LEU A 387 -16.27 51.83 9.98
N GLN A 388 -15.15 52.25 10.57
CA GLN A 388 -15.05 53.46 11.41
C GLN A 388 -14.40 54.66 10.70
N GLY A 389 -13.99 54.52 9.44
CA GLY A 389 -13.55 55.62 8.56
C GLY A 389 -14.62 56.01 7.55
#